data_AF-D4E2N0-F1
#
_entry.id   AF-D4E2N0-F1
#
_cell.length_a   1.000
_cell.length_b   1.000
_cell.length_c   1.000
_cell.angle_alpha   90.00
_cell.angle_beta   90.00
_cell.angle_gamma   90.00
#
_symmetry.space_group_name_H-M   'P 1'
#
loop_
_entity.id
_entity.type
_entity.pdbx_description
1 polymer ?
#
loop_
_entity_poly.entity_id
_entity_poly.type
_entity_poly.pdbx_seq_one_letter_code
_entity_poly.pdbx_strand_id
1 'polypeptide(L)' 'MVNENDLFLLKNSISTLDSSSRALVPVLPAGACVVSGTAFHTPMVVQMQRLPSTLAPESDTIDLDSFW' A
#
# COMPACT_ATOMS: atom_id res chain seq x y z
N MET A 1 2.52 5.12 11.05
CA MET A 1 3.10 6.43 10.65
C MET A 1 4.03 6.13 9.49
N VAL A 2 3.84 6.78 8.34
CA VAL A 2 4.69 6.57 7.17
C VAL A 2 6.03 7.28 7.39
N ASN A 3 7.14 6.60 7.13
CA ASN A 3 8.49 7.14 7.31
C ASN A 3 8.86 8.05 6.13
N GLU A 4 9.38 9.25 6.42
CA GLU A 4 9.85 10.21 5.41
C GLU A 4 10.94 9.63 4.51
N ASN A 5 11.77 8.73 5.05
CA ASN A 5 12.83 8.05 4.28
C ASN A 5 12.26 7.09 3.23
N ASP A 6 11.18 6.38 3.55
CA ASP A 6 10.49 5.48 2.62
C ASP A 6 9.84 6.30 1.49
N LEU A 7 9.28 7.46 1.84
CA LEU A 7 8.70 8.40 0.88
C LEU A 7 9.77 8.94 -0.09
N PHE A 8 10.97 9.22 0.41
CA PHE A 8 12.11 9.64 -0.40
C PHE A 8 12.60 8.55 -1.35
N LEU A 9 12.63 7.29 -0.91
CA LEU A 9 13.01 6.16 -1.77
C LEU A 9 11.95 5.91 -2.85
N LEU A 10 10.66 5.93 -2.50
CA LEU A 10 9.57 5.85 -3.47
C LEU A 10 9.62 6.98 -4.52
N LYS A 11 10.02 8.19 -4.10
CA LYS A 11 10.20 9.33 -5.00
C LYS A 11 11.22 9.05 -6.12
N ASN A 12 12.27 8.30 -5.85
CA ASN A 12 13.35 8.05 -6.81
C ASN A 12 13.11 6.81 -7.68
N SER A 13 12.30 5.86 -7.21
CA SER A 13 12.04 4.60 -7.94
C SER A 13 10.88 4.66 -8.92
N ILE A 14 9.95 5.62 -8.79
CA ILE A 14 8.74 5.69 -9.63
C ILE A 14 8.72 7.02 -10.42
N SER A 15 9.24 6.99 -11.64
CA SER A 15 9.26 8.13 -12.57
C SER A 15 7.89 8.41 -13.22
N THR A 16 6.96 7.45 -13.17
CA THR A 16 5.61 7.54 -13.77
C THR A 16 4.53 8.05 -12.81
N LEU A 17 4.87 8.34 -11.54
CA LEU A 17 3.93 8.91 -10.57
C LEU A 17 4.09 10.43 -10.56
N ASP A 18 3.02 11.14 -10.88
CA ASP A 18 2.99 12.60 -10.84
C ASP A 18 3.03 13.14 -9.39
N SER A 19 3.29 14.43 -9.23
CA SER A 19 3.45 15.07 -7.93
C SER A 19 2.19 15.05 -7.06
N SER A 20 0.99 15.03 -7.66
CA SER A 20 -0.27 15.00 -6.92
C SER A 20 -0.57 13.62 -6.37
N SER A 21 -0.30 12.57 -7.14
CA SER A 21 -0.40 11.18 -6.68
C SER A 21 0.60 10.86 -5.56
N ARG A 22 1.79 11.47 -5.59
CA ARG A 22 2.82 11.31 -4.53
C ARG A 22 2.40 11.93 -3.19
N ALA A 23 1.61 13.01 -3.22
CA ALA A 23 1.11 13.66 -2.00
C ALA A 23 0.06 12.82 -1.27
N LEU A 24 -0.56 11.84 -1.96
CA LEU A 24 -1.58 10.97 -1.38
C LEU A 24 -0.99 9.76 -0.64
N VAL A 25 0.19 9.27 -1.04
CA VAL A 25 0.86 8.09 -0.45
C VAL A 25 0.95 8.12 1.09
N PRO A 26 1.31 9.25 1.75
CA PRO A 26 1.39 9.30 3.21
C PRO A 26 0.02 9.28 3.91
N VAL A 27 -1.06 9.61 3.18
CA VAL A 27 -2.41 9.86 3.72
C VAL A 27 -3.39 8.76 3.30
N LEU A 28 -2.94 7.72 2.59
CA LEU A 28 -3.79 6.62 2.16
C LEU A 28 -4.38 5.89 3.38
N PRO A 29 -5.70 5.70 3.43
CA PRO A 29 -6.31 4.87 4.46
C PRO A 29 -5.89 3.41 4.28
N ALA A 30 -6.02 2.61 5.35
CA ALA A 30 -5.73 1.19 5.29
C ALA A 30 -6.52 0.51 4.15
N GLY A 31 -5.83 -0.32 3.37
CA GLY A 31 -6.41 -0.98 2.19
C GLY A 31 -6.49 -0.11 0.93
N ALA A 32 -6.10 1.16 0.96
CA ALA A 32 -5.99 1.95 -0.28
C ALA A 32 -4.59 1.87 -0.90
N CYS A 33 -4.52 1.88 -2.22
CA CYS A 33 -3.26 1.94 -2.96
C CYS A 33 -3.36 2.88 -4.18
N VAL A 34 -2.21 3.37 -4.65
CA VAL A 34 -2.10 4.14 -5.89
C VAL A 34 -1.48 3.23 -6.95
N VAL A 35 -2.16 3.10 -8.09
CA VAL A 35 -1.69 2.31 -9.24
C VAL A 35 -1.25 3.27 -10.33
N SER A 36 0.02 3.16 -10.75
CA SER A 36 0.60 3.90 -11.86
C SER A 36 1.53 2.98 -12.66
N GLY A 37 1.55 3.11 -13.99
CA GLY A 37 2.41 2.30 -14.86
C GLY A 37 1.97 2.39 -16.33
N THR A 38 2.62 1.64 -17.21
CA THR A 38 2.28 1.61 -18.65
C THR A 38 0.92 0.97 -18.95
N ALA A 39 0.35 0.24 -17.99
CA ALA A 39 -0.98 -0.34 -18.09
C ALA A 39 -2.09 0.73 -18.08
N PHE A 40 -1.85 1.92 -17.50
CA PHE A 40 -2.84 2.99 -17.39
C PHE A 40 -2.20 4.37 -17.61
N HIS A 41 -2.77 5.17 -18.51
CA HIS A 41 -2.20 6.46 -18.88
C HIS A 41 -2.32 7.55 -17.79
N THR A 42 -3.14 7.30 -16.76
CA THR A 42 -3.33 8.20 -15.60
C THR A 42 -3.27 7.37 -14.31
N PRO A 43 -2.56 7.83 -13.27
CA PRO A 43 -2.54 7.16 -11.98
C PRO A 43 -3.92 7.15 -11.33
N MET A 44 -4.27 6.05 -10.68
CA MET A 44 -5.56 5.85 -10.03
C MET A 44 -5.40 5.43 -8.58
N VAL A 45 -6.27 5.93 -7.71
CA VAL A 45 -6.40 5.46 -6.33
C VAL A 45 -7.44 4.35 -6.29
N VAL A 46 -7.08 3.20 -5.72
CA VAL A 46 -7.95 2.02 -5.61
C VAL A 46 -8.09 1.64 -4.14
N GLN A 47 -9.33 1.39 -3.70
CA GLN A 47 -9.60 0.82 -2.38
C GLN A 47 -9.71 -0.69 -2.51
N MET A 48 -8.77 -1.42 -1.93
CA MET A 48 -8.84 -2.86 -1.78
C MET A 48 -9.79 -3.22 -0.63
N GLN A 49 -10.71 -4.12 -0.93
CA GLN A 49 -11.56 -4.74 0.08
C GLN A 49 -10.80 -5.85 0.79
N ARG A 50 -11.13 -6.08 2.06
CA ARG A 50 -10.55 -7.19 2.82
C ARG A 50 -10.98 -8.51 2.18
N LEU A 51 -10.03 -9.41 1.98
CA LEU A 51 -10.31 -10.77 1.53
C LEU A 51 -11.19 -11.51 2.57
N PRO A 52 -12.12 -12.36 2.13
CA PRO A 52 -12.81 -13.29 3.02
C PRO A 52 -11.81 -14.14 3.81
N SER A 53 -12.13 -14.50 5.05
CA SER A 53 -11.23 -15.30 5.92
C SER A 53 -10.80 -16.63 5.31
N THR A 54 -11.59 -17.20 4.39
CA THR A 54 -11.28 -18.45 3.68
C THR A 54 -10.23 -18.28 2.58
N LEU A 55 -10.00 -17.06 2.10
CA LEU A 55 -9.06 -16.72 1.03
C LEU A 55 -7.91 -15.84 1.53
N ALA A 56 -8.07 -15.23 2.70
CA ALA A 56 -7.04 -14.42 3.33
C ALA A 56 -5.87 -15.31 3.77
N PRO A 57 -4.63 -14.86 3.59
CA PRO A 57 -3.48 -15.57 4.12
C PRO A 57 -3.54 -15.60 5.65
N GLU A 58 -3.13 -16.72 6.26
CA GLU A 58 -2.90 -16.81 7.71
C GLU A 58 -1.68 -15.95 8.07
N SER A 59 -1.93 -14.68 8.34
CA SER A 59 -0.91 -13.66 8.67
C SER A 59 -1.05 -13.14 10.09
N ASP A 60 -1.97 -13.72 10.88
CA ASP A 60 -2.18 -13.28 12.26
C ASP A 60 -0.98 -13.61 13.14
N THR A 61 -0.75 -12.77 14.14
CA THR A 61 0.36 -12.96 15.09
C THR A 61 0.09 -14.23 15.89
N ILE A 62 1.06 -15.14 15.88
CA ILE A 62 1.00 -16.37 16.66
C ILE A 62 0.86 -16.01 18.14
N ASP A 63 -0.15 -16.59 18.79
CA ASP A 63 -0.33 -16.44 20.23
C ASP A 63 0.66 -17.36 20.97
N LEU A 64 1.74 -16.75 21.50
CA LEU A 64 2.80 -17.47 22.17
C LEU A 64 2.33 -18.19 23.44
N ASP A 65 1.29 -17.68 24.12
CA ASP A 65 0.75 -18.31 25.34
C ASP A 65 0.02 -19.63 25.03
N SER A 66 -0.42 -19.83 23.79
CA SER A 66 -1.07 -21.07 23.33
C SER A 66 -0.10 -22.18 22.92
N PHE A 67 1.20 -21.88 22.83
CA PHE A 67 2.25 -22.79 22.34
C PHE A 67 3.21 -23.28 23.43
N TRP A 68 3.04 -22.85 24.67
CA TRP A 68 3.84 -23.25 25.84
C TRP A 68 3.01 -24.09 26.83
#